data_AF-A0A813JKN4-F1
#
_entry.id   AF-A0A813JKN4-F1
#
_cell.length_a   1.000
_cell.length_b   1.000
_cell.length_c   1.000
_cell.angle_alpha   90.00
_cell.angle_beta   90.00
_cell.angle_gamma   90.00
#
_symmetry.space_group_name_H-M   'P 1'
#
loop_
_entity.id
_entity.type
_entity.pdbx_description
1 polymer ?
#
loop_
_entity_poly.entity_id
_entity_poly.type
_entity_poly.pdbx_seq_one_letter_code
_entity_poly.pdbx_strand_id
1 'polypeptide(L)'
;MEVTQIIAWIHRVMLTGLKPATDHLGCEWPPGSRRAMEAGSPFARQLLGAFAGFKSDLEARVLCHRLPRSYMHNFVCEHDLACVHLAHLQYGDFRSTAGWRTSAITHEDYMITSESSMSPWAEVPGWRKERNLDDTLHDIYQGIGPHLVASTIVHCILEEIPKCTLEKLDLKLKSLYTNSYKPWCRENKTDSAGNSFSGVKFNREKTNKTYPELGSVYKANEVKVIIFRAAFYCKDKLGSFQGRVRAMCLYSLASWIRVLDLAGGWLTNDEVESACKFGVQFLLCYQYLAGASLQAKVCLYKIITKFHYFCHMLIYMKLTKRNVRFDACWMEEDLM
;
A
#
# COMPACT_ATOMS: atom_id res chain seq x y z
N MET A 1 15.92 22.53 -15.18
CA MET A 1 16.51 22.11 -13.89
C MET A 1 15.53 21.18 -13.22
N GLU A 2 15.95 19.94 -12.98
CA GLU A 2 15.07 18.96 -12.35
C GLU A 2 15.00 19.22 -10.84
N VAL A 3 13.82 19.09 -10.23
CA VAL A 3 13.61 19.29 -8.78
C VAL A 3 14.58 18.42 -7.95
N THR A 4 14.91 17.24 -8.47
CA THR A 4 15.90 16.31 -7.92
C THR A 4 17.30 16.91 -7.76
N GLN A 5 17.75 17.77 -8.67
CA GLN A 5 19.06 18.42 -8.58
C GLN A 5 19.12 19.38 -7.38
N ILE A 6 18.03 20.10 -7.13
CA ILE A 6 17.89 20.98 -5.96
C ILE A 6 17.87 20.13 -4.69
N ILE A 7 17.09 19.05 -4.65
CA ILE A 7 17.03 18.12 -3.50
C ILE A 7 18.42 17.52 -3.24
N ALA A 8 19.13 17.08 -4.27
CA ALA A 8 20.48 16.55 -4.16
C ALA A 8 21.45 17.59 -3.59
N TRP A 9 21.37 18.85 -4.05
CA TRP A 9 22.13 19.95 -3.47
C TRP A 9 21.78 20.17 -1.99
N ILE A 10 20.50 20.24 -1.62
CA ILE A 10 20.06 20.39 -0.23
C ILE A 10 20.67 19.28 0.64
N HIS A 11 20.61 18.02 0.20
CA HIS A 11 21.19 16.89 0.93
C HIS A 11 22.71 16.96 1.05
N ARG A 12 23.42 17.36 -0.01
CA ARG A 12 24.87 17.60 0.06
C ARG A 12 25.20 18.66 1.11
N VAL A 13 24.45 19.77 1.14
CA VAL A 13 24.62 20.83 2.14
C VAL A 13 24.34 20.31 3.55
N MET A 14 23.22 19.62 3.75
CA MET A 14 22.85 19.07 5.06
C MET A 14 23.87 18.07 5.61
N LEU A 15 24.56 17.33 4.76
CA LEU A 15 25.63 16.40 5.16
C LEU A 15 26.90 17.12 5.66
N THR A 16 27.10 18.40 5.31
CA THR A 16 28.24 19.17 5.82
C THR A 16 28.00 19.74 7.22
N GLY A 17 26.74 19.95 7.61
CA GLY A 17 26.39 20.70 8.83
C GLY A 17 26.72 22.20 8.76
N LEU A 18 27.15 22.70 7.60
CA LEU A 18 27.55 24.08 7.37
C LEU A 18 26.57 24.77 6.41
N LYS A 19 26.48 26.09 6.51
CA LYS A 19 25.78 26.91 5.51
C LYS A 19 26.60 26.91 4.21
N PRO A 20 25.95 26.73 3.04
CA PRO A 20 26.67 26.55 1.78
C PRO A 20 27.30 27.85 1.30
N ALA A 21 28.45 27.74 0.61
CA ALA A 21 29.12 28.88 -0.02
C ALA A 21 28.53 29.27 -1.37
N THR A 22 27.86 28.33 -2.05
CA THR A 22 27.22 28.53 -3.35
C THR A 22 25.75 28.16 -3.29
N ASP A 23 24.96 28.65 -4.23
CA ASP A 23 23.60 28.18 -4.45
C ASP A 23 23.56 26.79 -5.13
N HIS A 24 22.35 26.34 -5.46
CA HIS A 24 22.09 25.06 -6.11
C HIS A 24 22.55 24.99 -7.58
N LEU A 25 22.89 26.12 -8.20
CA LEU A 25 23.49 26.22 -9.53
C LEU A 25 25.02 26.28 -9.47
N GLY A 26 25.61 26.30 -8.27
CA GLY A 26 27.05 26.45 -8.07
C GLY A 26 27.52 27.90 -8.13
N CYS A 27 26.61 28.88 -8.16
CA CYS A 27 26.96 30.29 -8.16
C CYS A 27 27.27 30.76 -6.73
N GLU A 28 28.34 31.54 -6.57
CA GLU A 28 28.63 32.20 -5.29
C GLU A 28 27.51 33.16 -4.89
N TRP A 29 27.31 33.34 -3.59
CA TRP A 29 26.38 34.33 -3.09
C TRP A 29 26.83 35.75 -3.43
N PRO A 30 25.92 36.69 -3.73
CA PRO A 30 26.28 38.09 -3.97
C PRO A 30 27.14 38.65 -2.82
N PRO A 31 28.26 39.31 -3.11
CA PRO A 31 29.12 39.91 -2.07
C PRO A 31 28.32 40.82 -1.13
N GLY A 32 28.59 40.70 0.18
CA GLY A 32 27.87 41.45 1.22
C GLY A 32 26.46 40.96 1.54
N SER A 33 25.92 39.98 0.81
CA SER A 33 24.65 39.36 1.18
C SER A 33 24.76 38.59 2.49
N ARG A 34 23.64 38.47 3.21
CA ARG A 34 23.56 37.65 4.44
C ARG A 34 24.08 36.23 4.23
N ARG A 35 23.75 35.60 3.09
CA ARG A 35 24.17 34.24 2.77
C ARG A 35 25.68 34.15 2.55
N ALA A 36 26.27 35.13 1.87
CA ALA A 36 27.73 35.22 1.70
C ALA A 36 28.44 35.36 3.05
N MET A 37 27.94 36.24 3.93
CA MET A 37 28.53 36.46 5.26
C MET A 37 28.41 35.26 6.19
N GLU A 38 27.35 34.45 6.04
CA GLU A 38 27.11 33.28 6.87
C GLU A 38 27.70 31.98 6.28
N ALA A 39 28.22 31.99 5.04
CA ALA A 39 28.77 30.81 4.39
C ALA A 39 29.89 30.15 5.23
N GLY A 40 29.88 28.82 5.30
CA GLY A 40 30.83 28.05 6.11
C GLY A 40 30.55 28.07 7.62
N SER A 41 29.62 28.91 8.11
CA SER A 41 29.20 28.85 9.52
C SER A 41 28.29 27.64 9.78
N PRO A 42 28.29 27.09 11.01
CA PRO A 42 27.40 25.98 11.36
C PRO A 42 25.92 26.31 11.13
N PHE A 43 25.20 25.35 10.56
CA PHE A 43 23.73 25.34 10.52
C PHE A 43 23.19 24.34 11.56
N ALA A 44 22.02 24.62 12.15
CA ALA A 44 21.33 23.73 13.09
C ALA A 44 22.20 23.15 14.22
N ARG A 45 23.09 23.95 14.83
CA ARG A 45 24.03 23.50 15.89
C ARG A 45 24.89 22.30 15.47
N GLN A 46 25.31 22.24 14.20
CA GLN A 46 26.12 21.16 13.61
C GLN A 46 25.40 19.80 13.52
N LEU A 47 24.06 19.77 13.61
CA LEU A 47 23.31 18.57 13.28
C LEU A 47 23.43 18.30 11.76
N LEU A 48 23.67 17.04 11.42
CA LEU A 48 23.72 16.57 10.03
C LEU A 48 22.35 16.05 9.60
N GLY A 49 21.97 16.32 8.36
CA GLY A 49 20.79 15.72 7.74
C GLY A 49 21.18 14.51 6.90
N ALA A 50 20.31 13.50 6.86
CA ALA A 50 20.46 12.33 6.01
C ALA A 50 19.18 12.09 5.21
N PHE A 51 19.30 11.48 4.03
CA PHE A 51 18.15 11.04 3.27
C PHE A 51 17.45 9.89 3.99
N ALA A 52 16.22 10.10 4.44
CA ALA A 52 15.45 9.09 5.17
C ALA A 52 14.75 8.13 4.20
N GLY A 53 14.09 8.66 3.18
CA GLY A 53 13.42 7.91 2.13
C GLY A 53 12.53 8.80 1.28
N PHE A 54 12.05 8.25 0.17
CA PHE A 54 11.10 8.86 -0.74
C PHE A 54 9.74 8.19 -0.53
N LYS A 55 8.71 8.98 -0.24
CA LYS A 55 7.34 8.51 -0.05
C LYS A 55 6.46 9.12 -1.13
N SER A 56 5.69 8.29 -1.79
CA SER A 56 4.68 8.71 -2.75
C SER A 56 3.75 7.55 -3.06
N ASP A 57 2.63 7.83 -3.72
CA ASP A 57 1.89 6.78 -4.41
C ASP A 57 2.74 6.13 -5.53
N LEU A 58 2.23 5.02 -6.09
CA LEU A 58 2.93 4.28 -7.13
C LEU A 58 3.09 5.07 -8.44
N GLU A 59 2.16 5.95 -8.79
CA GLU A 59 2.21 6.73 -10.03
C GLU A 59 3.33 7.77 -9.95
N ALA A 60 3.33 8.58 -8.90
CA ALA A 60 4.39 9.54 -8.60
C ALA A 60 5.75 8.85 -8.48
N ARG A 61 5.82 7.66 -7.89
CA ARG A 61 7.05 6.86 -7.81
C ARG A 61 7.59 6.50 -9.18
N VAL A 62 6.73 6.05 -10.09
CA VAL A 62 7.10 5.72 -11.47
C VAL A 62 7.64 6.95 -12.20
N LEU A 63 6.95 8.08 -12.08
CA LEU A 63 7.33 9.33 -12.75
C LEU A 63 8.64 9.91 -12.19
N CYS A 64 8.76 9.98 -10.86
CA CYS A 64 9.93 10.58 -10.19
C CYS A 64 11.20 9.75 -10.35
N HIS A 65 11.10 8.42 -10.43
CA HIS A 65 12.26 7.53 -10.58
C HIS A 65 12.46 7.00 -12.00
N ARG A 66 11.58 7.36 -12.95
CA ARG A 66 11.60 6.86 -14.34
C ARG A 66 11.67 5.34 -14.40
N LEU A 67 10.87 4.68 -13.58
CA LEU A 67 10.98 3.24 -13.38
C LEU A 67 10.71 2.48 -14.69
N PRO A 68 11.66 1.65 -15.17
CA PRO A 68 11.46 0.85 -16.38
C PRO A 68 10.51 -0.35 -16.14
N ARG A 69 10.18 -0.62 -14.88
CA ARG A 69 9.32 -1.72 -14.42
C ARG A 69 8.46 -1.21 -13.28
N SER A 70 7.15 -1.47 -13.35
CA SER A 70 6.17 -0.93 -12.40
C SER A 70 4.83 -1.63 -12.55
N TYR A 71 3.84 -1.26 -11.73
CA TYR A 71 2.49 -1.79 -11.77
C TYR A 71 1.76 -1.68 -13.12
N MET A 72 2.27 -0.85 -14.05
CA MET A 72 1.75 -0.68 -15.41
C MET A 72 2.45 -1.56 -16.47
N HIS A 73 3.51 -2.28 -16.09
CA HIS A 73 4.34 -3.08 -16.99
C HIS A 73 4.13 -4.59 -16.77
N ASN A 74 4.64 -5.39 -17.71
CA ASN A 74 4.64 -6.85 -17.58
C ASN A 74 5.45 -7.33 -16.38
N PHE A 75 6.57 -6.66 -16.09
CA PHE A 75 7.32 -6.83 -14.84
C PHE A 75 6.83 -5.77 -13.85
N VAL A 76 6.16 -6.22 -12.79
CA VAL A 76 5.19 -5.39 -12.07
C VAL A 76 5.77 -4.50 -10.98
N CYS A 77 7.06 -4.62 -10.69
CA CYS A 77 7.76 -3.79 -9.71
C CYS A 77 9.27 -3.71 -9.99
N GLU A 78 9.95 -2.82 -9.29
CA GLU A 78 11.40 -2.61 -9.33
C GLU A 78 12.19 -3.55 -8.39
N HIS A 79 11.50 -4.22 -7.48
CA HIS A 79 12.11 -5.01 -6.41
C HIS A 79 12.51 -6.42 -6.83
N ASP A 80 11.86 -6.99 -7.84
CA ASP A 80 12.12 -8.34 -8.34
C ASP A 80 11.68 -8.49 -9.82
N LEU A 81 11.67 -9.73 -10.35
CA LEU A 81 11.21 -10.04 -11.70
C LEU A 81 9.78 -10.60 -11.75
N ALA A 82 8.92 -10.29 -10.76
CA ALA A 82 7.53 -10.70 -10.78
C ALA A 82 6.82 -10.20 -12.05
N CYS A 83 6.09 -11.09 -12.71
CA CYS A 83 5.54 -10.88 -14.03
C CYS A 83 4.05 -11.22 -14.12
N VAL A 84 3.33 -10.56 -15.02
CA VAL A 84 1.92 -10.83 -15.33
C VAL A 84 1.73 -12.11 -16.14
N HIS A 85 2.69 -12.46 -17.01
CA HIS A 85 2.53 -13.50 -18.03
C HIS A 85 3.40 -14.74 -17.81
N LEU A 86 4.49 -14.63 -17.04
CA LEU A 86 5.39 -15.75 -16.78
C LEU A 86 4.94 -16.54 -15.56
N ALA A 87 4.37 -17.74 -15.78
CA ALA A 87 3.78 -18.56 -14.71
C ALA A 87 4.74 -18.86 -13.53
N HIS A 88 6.03 -19.04 -13.80
CA HIS A 88 7.05 -19.30 -12.77
C HIS A 88 7.47 -18.04 -11.98
N LEU A 89 7.13 -16.84 -12.46
CA LEU A 89 7.37 -15.55 -11.83
C LEU A 89 6.05 -14.82 -11.53
N GLN A 90 4.93 -15.53 -11.41
CA GLN A 90 3.63 -14.89 -11.30
C GLN A 90 3.54 -13.99 -10.06
N TYR A 91 3.25 -12.70 -10.25
CA TYR A 91 3.19 -11.72 -9.15
C TYR A 91 2.11 -12.03 -8.10
N GLY A 92 1.08 -12.78 -8.50
CA GLY A 92 0.00 -13.23 -7.60
C GLY A 92 0.30 -14.52 -6.84
N ASP A 93 1.51 -15.07 -6.95
CA ASP A 93 1.94 -16.21 -6.15
C ASP A 93 2.61 -15.73 -4.86
N PHE A 94 1.90 -15.83 -3.73
CA PHE A 94 2.40 -15.36 -2.43
C PHE A 94 3.02 -16.48 -1.59
N ARG A 95 3.08 -17.71 -2.10
CA ARG A 95 3.73 -18.85 -1.41
C ARG A 95 5.18 -18.51 -1.09
N SER A 96 5.73 -19.14 -0.05
CA SER A 96 7.15 -19.00 0.31
C SER A 96 8.09 -19.49 -0.80
N THR A 97 7.60 -20.37 -1.68
CA THR A 97 8.32 -20.94 -2.83
C THR A 97 8.07 -20.21 -4.15
N ALA A 98 7.41 -19.05 -4.14
CA ALA A 98 7.13 -18.29 -5.36
C ALA A 98 8.44 -17.88 -6.06
N GLY A 99 8.53 -18.12 -7.37
CA GLY A 99 9.80 -17.95 -8.10
C GLY A 99 10.35 -16.52 -8.07
N TRP A 100 9.48 -15.51 -8.09
CA TRP A 100 9.89 -14.11 -8.04
C TRP A 100 10.70 -13.77 -6.78
N ARG A 101 10.49 -14.49 -5.66
CA ARG A 101 11.25 -14.28 -4.40
C ARG A 101 12.74 -14.58 -4.54
N THR A 102 13.10 -15.42 -5.51
CA THR A 102 14.50 -15.75 -5.84
C THR A 102 15.11 -14.80 -6.86
N SER A 103 14.30 -13.91 -7.44
CA SER A 103 14.71 -12.91 -8.43
C SER A 103 14.78 -11.49 -7.86
N ALA A 104 15.04 -11.37 -6.56
CA ALA A 104 15.16 -10.08 -5.90
C ALA A 104 16.30 -9.26 -6.54
N ILE A 105 16.03 -7.99 -6.79
CA ILE A 105 16.95 -7.07 -7.47
C ILE A 105 17.57 -6.19 -6.40
N THR A 106 18.90 -6.14 -6.34
CA THR A 106 19.63 -5.25 -5.44
C THR A 106 19.68 -3.83 -6.00
N HIS A 107 20.11 -2.86 -5.20
CA HIS A 107 20.33 -1.51 -5.70
C HIS A 107 21.35 -1.51 -6.82
N GLU A 108 22.43 -2.27 -6.67
CA GLU A 108 23.51 -2.41 -7.65
C GLU A 108 22.97 -3.02 -8.96
N ASP A 109 22.15 -4.07 -8.89
CA ASP A 109 21.47 -4.63 -10.08
C ASP A 109 20.56 -3.60 -10.75
N TYR A 110 19.82 -2.81 -9.97
CA TYR A 110 18.96 -1.75 -10.48
C TYR A 110 19.76 -0.67 -11.21
N MET A 111 20.91 -0.25 -10.66
CA MET A 111 21.77 0.75 -11.29
C MET A 111 22.35 0.23 -12.61
N ILE A 112 22.75 -1.04 -12.68
CA ILE A 112 23.27 -1.66 -13.91
C ILE A 112 22.17 -1.79 -14.97
N THR A 113 21.00 -2.30 -14.59
CA THR A 113 19.90 -2.59 -15.52
C THR A 113 19.12 -1.36 -15.99
N SER A 114 19.32 -0.20 -15.34
CA SER A 114 18.61 1.04 -15.64
C SER A 114 19.51 2.11 -16.24
N GLU A 115 20.66 1.76 -16.84
CA GLU A 115 21.65 2.74 -17.31
C GLU A 115 21.04 3.82 -18.23
N SER A 116 20.19 3.43 -19.19
CA SER A 116 19.51 4.36 -20.10
C SER A 116 18.33 5.12 -19.46
N SER A 117 17.89 4.73 -18.27
CA SER A 117 16.72 5.28 -17.57
C SER A 117 17.00 5.44 -16.08
N MET A 118 18.22 5.90 -15.74
CA MET A 118 18.65 5.99 -14.36
C MET A 118 17.76 6.98 -13.61
N SER A 119 17.31 6.59 -12.42
CA SER A 119 16.52 7.47 -11.56
C SER A 119 17.31 8.76 -11.28
N PRO A 120 16.71 9.95 -11.49
CA PRO A 120 17.38 11.21 -11.19
C PRO A 120 17.70 11.37 -9.70
N TRP A 121 17.09 10.55 -8.84
CA TRP A 121 17.42 10.48 -7.42
C TRP A 121 18.77 9.82 -7.12
N ALA A 122 19.42 9.18 -8.10
CA ALA A 122 20.78 8.67 -7.95
C ALA A 122 21.80 9.75 -7.56
N GLU A 123 21.52 11.02 -7.86
CA GLU A 123 22.35 12.16 -7.45
C GLU A 123 22.17 12.55 -5.98
N VAL A 124 21.10 12.10 -5.31
CA VAL A 124 20.78 12.46 -3.93
C VAL A 124 21.62 11.60 -2.97
N PRO A 125 22.51 12.21 -2.17
CA PRO A 125 23.35 11.45 -1.25
C PRO A 125 22.54 10.57 -0.28
N GLY A 126 22.89 9.28 -0.22
CA GLY A 126 22.22 8.30 0.62
C GLY A 126 20.92 7.72 0.04
N TRP A 127 20.50 8.15 -1.16
CA TRP A 127 19.42 7.47 -1.87
C TRP A 127 19.85 6.07 -2.29
N ARG A 128 18.93 5.12 -2.09
CA ARG A 128 18.97 3.76 -2.62
C ARG A 128 17.54 3.38 -2.97
N LYS A 129 17.34 2.47 -3.93
CA LYS A 129 15.97 2.08 -4.33
C LYS A 129 15.15 1.47 -3.20
N GLU A 130 15.80 0.84 -2.20
CA GLU A 130 15.12 0.29 -1.03
C GLU A 130 14.52 1.37 -0.12
N ARG A 131 14.89 2.64 -0.34
CA ARG A 131 14.33 3.80 0.35
C ARG A 131 13.23 4.49 -0.45
N ASN A 132 12.82 3.92 -1.58
CA ASN A 132 11.53 4.25 -2.16
C ASN A 132 10.50 3.45 -1.34
N LEU A 133 9.78 4.15 -0.47
CA LEU A 133 8.91 3.53 0.52
C LEU A 133 7.54 3.27 -0.11
N ASP A 134 6.99 2.08 0.13
CA ASP A 134 5.65 1.73 -0.33
C ASP A 134 4.60 2.43 0.53
N ASP A 135 3.57 2.98 -0.12
CA ASP A 135 2.55 3.77 0.54
C ASP A 135 1.35 2.91 0.94
N THR A 136 1.19 2.70 2.25
CA THR A 136 0.06 1.92 2.79
C THR A 136 -1.31 2.57 2.53
N LEU A 137 -1.38 3.89 2.31
CA LEU A 137 -2.62 4.57 1.95
C LEU A 137 -3.13 4.07 0.61
N HIS A 138 -2.32 4.23 -0.44
CA HIS A 138 -2.71 3.84 -1.79
C HIS A 138 -2.70 2.33 -2.01
N ASP A 139 -1.78 1.59 -1.40
CA ASP A 139 -1.69 0.14 -1.61
C ASP A 139 -2.75 -0.63 -0.82
N ILE A 140 -2.99 -0.25 0.44
CA ILE A 140 -3.90 -0.99 1.31
C ILE A 140 -5.28 -0.34 1.32
N TYR A 141 -5.41 0.91 1.73
CA TYR A 141 -6.72 1.47 2.03
C TYR A 141 -7.49 1.95 0.80
N GLN A 142 -6.80 2.43 -0.24
CA GLN A 142 -7.41 2.75 -1.54
C GLN A 142 -7.19 1.66 -2.61
N GLY A 143 -6.36 0.66 -2.32
CA GLY A 143 -5.99 -0.40 -3.27
C GLY A 143 -6.64 -1.74 -2.95
N ILE A 144 -6.04 -2.49 -2.03
CA ILE A 144 -6.47 -3.84 -1.65
C ILE A 144 -7.81 -3.84 -0.89
N GLY A 145 -7.97 -2.91 0.04
CA GLY A 145 -9.11 -2.79 0.95
C GLY A 145 -10.46 -2.74 0.23
N PRO A 146 -10.64 -1.84 -0.76
CA PRO A 146 -11.85 -1.78 -1.58
C PRO A 146 -12.25 -3.11 -2.20
N HIS A 147 -11.28 -3.85 -2.76
CA HIS A 147 -11.53 -5.18 -3.31
C HIS A 147 -11.88 -6.19 -2.23
N LEU A 148 -11.10 -6.25 -1.15
CA LEU A 148 -11.29 -7.22 -0.08
C LEU A 148 -12.69 -7.07 0.55
N VAL A 149 -13.04 -5.86 0.97
CA VAL A 149 -14.29 -5.58 1.67
C VAL A 149 -15.48 -5.89 0.76
N ALA A 150 -15.49 -5.36 -0.46
CA ALA A 150 -16.61 -5.57 -1.36
C ALA A 150 -16.76 -7.06 -1.71
N SER A 151 -15.65 -7.74 -2.00
CA SER A 151 -15.65 -9.16 -2.38
C SER A 151 -16.15 -10.05 -1.27
N THR A 152 -15.66 -9.84 -0.05
CA THR A 152 -16.05 -10.64 1.11
C THR A 152 -17.52 -10.45 1.51
N ILE A 153 -18.00 -9.20 1.59
CA ILE A 153 -19.39 -8.91 1.94
C ILE A 153 -20.34 -9.46 0.87
N VAL A 154 -20.05 -9.23 -0.42
CA VAL A 154 -20.86 -9.76 -1.51
C VAL A 154 -20.88 -11.29 -1.47
N HIS A 155 -19.73 -11.94 -1.29
CA HIS A 155 -19.65 -13.40 -1.20
C HIS A 155 -20.49 -13.95 -0.03
N CYS A 156 -20.42 -13.33 1.16
CA CYS A 156 -21.28 -13.66 2.31
C CYS A 156 -22.77 -13.59 1.97
N ILE A 157 -23.21 -12.54 1.26
CA ILE A 157 -24.62 -12.35 0.89
C ILE A 157 -25.06 -13.38 -0.15
N LEU A 158 -24.20 -13.69 -1.13
CA LEU A 158 -24.52 -14.68 -2.17
C LEU A 158 -24.60 -16.11 -1.62
N GLU A 159 -23.80 -16.45 -0.61
CA GLU A 159 -23.93 -17.72 0.11
C GLU A 159 -25.22 -17.78 0.95
N GLU A 160 -25.60 -16.69 1.62
CA GLU A 160 -26.83 -16.61 2.43
C GLU A 160 -28.09 -16.68 1.57
N ILE A 161 -28.05 -16.14 0.35
CA ILE A 161 -29.21 -16.00 -0.53
C ILE A 161 -28.92 -16.67 -1.87
N PRO A 162 -29.22 -17.97 -2.01
CA PRO A 162 -29.16 -18.64 -3.30
C PRO A 162 -29.98 -17.89 -4.36
N LYS A 163 -29.42 -17.72 -5.56
CA LYS A 163 -30.04 -16.96 -6.67
C LYS A 163 -30.35 -15.49 -6.29
N CYS A 164 -29.48 -14.85 -5.50
CA CYS A 164 -29.62 -13.44 -5.14
C CYS A 164 -29.72 -12.53 -6.37
N THR A 165 -30.80 -11.75 -6.47
CA THR A 165 -30.99 -10.73 -7.50
C THR A 165 -30.22 -9.46 -7.12
N LEU A 166 -30.00 -8.55 -8.08
CA LEU A 166 -29.36 -7.25 -7.82
C LEU A 166 -30.11 -6.43 -6.77
N GLU A 167 -31.45 -6.43 -6.83
CA GLU A 167 -32.31 -5.76 -5.87
C GLU A 167 -32.16 -6.35 -4.45
N LYS A 168 -32.17 -7.69 -4.33
CA LYS A 168 -31.96 -8.37 -3.04
C LYS A 168 -30.58 -8.08 -2.46
N LEU A 169 -29.55 -8.05 -3.31
CA LEU A 169 -28.20 -7.67 -2.92
C LEU A 169 -28.16 -6.24 -2.37
N ASP A 170 -28.76 -5.29 -3.09
CA ASP A 170 -28.80 -3.88 -2.68
C ASP A 170 -29.55 -3.68 -1.35
N LEU A 171 -30.70 -4.35 -1.18
CA LEU A 171 -31.45 -4.34 0.09
C LEU A 171 -30.62 -4.88 1.25
N LYS A 172 -29.87 -5.97 1.05
CA LYS A 172 -29.00 -6.54 2.09
C LYS A 172 -27.80 -5.66 2.41
N LEU A 173 -27.19 -5.02 1.40
CA LEU A 173 -26.12 -4.05 1.61
C LEU A 173 -26.61 -2.84 2.42
N LYS A 174 -27.76 -2.26 2.04
CA LYS A 174 -28.40 -1.16 2.78
C LYS A 174 -28.72 -1.56 4.22
N SER A 175 -29.27 -2.76 4.43
CA SER A 175 -29.57 -3.27 5.77
C SER A 175 -28.30 -3.46 6.60
N LEU A 176 -27.23 -4.03 6.03
CA LEU A 176 -25.93 -4.17 6.69
C LEU A 176 -25.36 -2.82 7.12
N TYR A 177 -25.47 -1.81 6.26
CA TYR A 177 -25.00 -0.47 6.58
C TYR A 177 -25.79 0.16 7.73
N THR A 178 -27.13 0.19 7.63
CA THR A 178 -28.01 0.88 8.59
C THR A 178 -28.11 0.15 9.93
N ASN A 179 -28.22 -1.17 9.91
CA ASN A 179 -28.54 -1.96 11.10
C ASN A 179 -27.30 -2.55 11.78
N SER A 180 -26.13 -2.48 11.15
CA SER A 180 -24.92 -3.10 11.69
C SER A 180 -23.71 -2.17 11.68
N TYR A 181 -23.32 -1.64 10.53
CA TYR A 181 -22.11 -0.80 10.44
C TYR A 181 -22.27 0.53 11.18
N LYS A 182 -23.33 1.30 10.90
CA LYS A 182 -23.58 2.60 11.55
C LYS A 182 -23.70 2.50 13.08
N PRO A 183 -24.50 1.58 13.65
CA PRO A 183 -24.57 1.40 15.10
C PRO A 183 -23.20 1.06 15.71
N TRP A 184 -22.46 0.13 15.09
CA TRP A 184 -21.13 -0.26 15.56
C TRP A 184 -20.15 0.93 15.55
N CYS A 185 -20.17 1.77 14.53
CA CYS A 185 -19.34 2.99 14.48
C CYS A 185 -19.64 3.92 15.66
N ARG A 186 -20.92 4.16 15.97
CA ARG A 186 -21.34 4.99 17.11
C ARG A 186 -20.89 4.40 18.45
N GLU A 187 -21.08 3.10 18.63
CA GLU A 187 -20.66 2.38 19.85
C GLU A 187 -19.14 2.45 20.08
N ASN A 188 -18.36 2.41 18.99
CA ASN A 188 -16.90 2.43 19.04
C ASN A 188 -16.29 3.84 18.90
N LYS A 189 -17.13 4.90 18.88
CA LYS A 189 -16.71 6.30 18.74
C LYS A 189 -15.80 6.52 17.52
N THR A 190 -16.11 5.85 16.41
CA THR A 190 -15.43 6.05 15.12
C THR A 190 -16.40 6.67 14.13
N ASP A 191 -15.88 7.48 13.22
CA ASP A 191 -16.69 8.04 12.15
C ASP A 191 -17.19 6.92 11.23
N SER A 192 -18.49 6.96 10.94
CA SER A 192 -19.08 6.08 9.94
C SER A 192 -18.82 6.64 8.56
N ALA A 193 -18.73 5.77 7.56
CA ALA A 193 -18.65 6.20 6.17
C ALA A 193 -19.85 7.09 5.81
N GLY A 194 -19.61 8.26 5.20
CA GLY A 194 -20.68 9.19 4.80
C GLY A 194 -21.65 8.58 3.79
N ASN A 195 -21.16 7.59 3.03
CA ASN A 195 -21.89 6.91 1.98
C ASN A 195 -22.51 5.58 2.45
N SER A 196 -23.82 5.40 2.24
CA SER A 196 -24.49 4.10 2.41
C SER A 196 -23.95 3.04 1.47
N PHE A 197 -24.00 1.76 1.87
CA PHE A 197 -23.65 0.63 1.00
C PHE A 197 -24.76 0.40 -0.04
N SER A 198 -24.36 0.15 -1.28
CA SER A 198 -25.26 -0.18 -2.39
C SER A 198 -24.55 -1.04 -3.43
N GLY A 199 -25.32 -1.68 -4.31
CA GLY A 199 -24.78 -2.46 -5.42
C GLY A 199 -23.85 -1.62 -6.31
N VAL A 200 -24.25 -0.39 -6.64
CA VAL A 200 -23.44 0.58 -7.42
C VAL A 200 -22.09 0.83 -6.74
N LYS A 201 -22.13 1.16 -5.44
CA LYS A 201 -20.94 1.51 -4.67
C LYS A 201 -20.03 0.31 -4.36
N PHE A 202 -20.50 -0.91 -4.61
CA PHE A 202 -19.72 -2.15 -4.50
C PHE A 202 -19.33 -2.70 -5.88
N ASN A 203 -19.54 -1.94 -6.96
CA ASN A 203 -19.31 -2.33 -8.35
C ASN A 203 -20.06 -3.61 -8.76
N ARG A 204 -21.34 -3.71 -8.34
CA ARG A 204 -22.24 -4.85 -8.55
C ARG A 204 -23.53 -4.47 -9.27
N GLU A 205 -23.47 -3.56 -10.23
CA GLU A 205 -24.61 -3.23 -11.10
C GLU A 205 -24.88 -4.29 -12.17
N LYS A 206 -23.87 -5.11 -12.50
CA LYS A 206 -23.96 -6.22 -13.44
C LYS A 206 -23.61 -7.52 -12.71
N THR A 207 -24.53 -8.47 -12.71
CA THR A 207 -24.30 -9.77 -12.06
C THR A 207 -23.13 -10.50 -12.71
N ASN A 208 -22.18 -10.93 -11.89
CA ASN A 208 -21.09 -11.87 -12.23
C ASN A 208 -20.13 -11.45 -13.36
N LYS A 209 -20.25 -10.25 -13.92
CA LYS A 209 -19.33 -9.74 -14.97
C LYS A 209 -18.25 -8.81 -14.41
N THR A 210 -18.49 -8.18 -13.26
CA THR A 210 -17.58 -7.25 -12.61
C THR A 210 -17.10 -7.78 -11.28
N TYR A 211 -15.84 -7.55 -10.96
CA TYR A 211 -15.29 -7.84 -9.64
C TYR A 211 -15.84 -6.83 -8.63
N PRO A 212 -16.32 -7.28 -7.46
CA PRO A 212 -16.71 -6.39 -6.38
C PRO A 212 -15.55 -5.46 -5.98
N GLU A 213 -15.85 -4.18 -5.84
CA GLU A 213 -14.89 -3.14 -5.47
C GLU A 213 -15.65 -1.95 -4.87
N LEU A 214 -15.20 -1.44 -3.74
CA LEU A 214 -15.75 -0.21 -3.20
C LEU A 214 -15.43 0.96 -4.13
N GLY A 215 -16.42 1.77 -4.47
CA GLY A 215 -16.23 2.97 -5.29
C GLY A 215 -15.34 4.00 -4.58
N SER A 216 -14.72 4.89 -5.37
CA SER A 216 -13.85 5.99 -4.89
C SER A 216 -14.53 7.01 -3.97
N VAL A 217 -15.85 6.92 -3.82
CA VAL A 217 -16.63 7.68 -2.84
C VAL A 217 -16.30 7.32 -1.39
N TYR A 218 -15.68 6.15 -1.16
CA TYR A 218 -15.18 5.75 0.16
C TYR A 218 -13.73 6.17 0.32
N LYS A 219 -13.47 7.01 1.32
CA LYS A 219 -12.12 7.49 1.62
C LYS A 219 -11.31 6.43 2.35
N ALA A 220 -9.98 6.52 2.27
CA ALA A 220 -9.06 5.54 2.86
C ALA A 220 -9.35 5.24 4.34
N ASN A 221 -9.60 6.29 5.15
CA ASN A 221 -9.97 6.11 6.55
C ASN A 221 -11.29 5.36 6.73
N GLU A 222 -12.30 5.62 5.89
CA GLU A 222 -13.57 4.89 5.92
C GLU A 222 -13.36 3.42 5.56
N VAL A 223 -12.56 3.12 4.53
CA VAL A 223 -12.25 1.74 4.13
C VAL A 223 -11.56 0.98 5.26
N LYS A 224 -10.61 1.61 5.96
CA LYS A 224 -9.96 1.03 7.16
C LYS A 224 -10.99 0.61 8.21
N VAL A 225 -11.93 1.50 8.53
CA VAL A 225 -13.00 1.22 9.51
C VAL A 225 -13.92 0.09 9.03
N ILE A 226 -14.26 0.07 7.73
CA ILE A 226 -15.08 -0.99 7.15
C ILE A 226 -14.36 -2.35 7.19
N ILE A 227 -13.03 -2.41 6.99
CA ILE A 227 -12.25 -3.67 7.12
C ILE A 227 -12.47 -4.30 8.51
N PHE A 228 -12.37 -3.51 9.58
CA PHE A 228 -12.61 -4.00 10.93
C PHE A 228 -14.03 -4.53 11.10
N ARG A 229 -15.05 -3.79 10.64
CA ARG A 229 -16.45 -4.27 10.73
C ARG A 229 -16.68 -5.52 9.89
N ALA A 230 -16.14 -5.57 8.68
CA ALA A 230 -16.29 -6.70 7.77
C ALA A 230 -15.70 -7.99 8.37
N ALA A 231 -14.59 -7.89 9.11
CA ALA A 231 -14.01 -9.02 9.84
C ALA A 231 -14.99 -9.60 10.87
N PHE A 232 -15.67 -8.75 11.65
CA PHE A 232 -16.73 -9.21 12.57
C PHE A 232 -17.92 -9.82 11.83
N TYR A 233 -18.38 -9.19 10.74
CA TYR A 233 -19.50 -9.71 9.96
C TYR A 233 -19.22 -11.10 9.38
N CYS A 234 -18.00 -11.37 8.93
CA CYS A 234 -17.62 -12.67 8.40
C CYS A 234 -17.40 -13.74 9.48
N LYS A 235 -17.08 -13.33 10.72
CA LYS A 235 -16.90 -14.25 11.85
C LYS A 235 -18.18 -15.04 12.16
N ASP A 236 -19.36 -14.47 11.90
CA ASP A 236 -20.63 -15.15 12.15
C ASP A 236 -21.05 -16.08 11.00
N LYS A 237 -20.22 -16.20 9.95
CA LYS A 237 -20.52 -16.90 8.69
C LYS A 237 -19.49 -17.97 8.35
N LEU A 238 -19.18 -18.84 9.32
CA LEU A 238 -18.14 -19.88 9.23
C LEU A 238 -18.65 -21.25 8.72
N GLY A 239 -19.89 -21.32 8.23
CA GLY A 239 -20.57 -22.58 7.89
C GLY A 239 -19.89 -23.42 6.79
N SER A 240 -19.13 -22.79 5.90
CA SER A 240 -18.38 -23.46 4.81
C SER A 240 -16.87 -23.32 5.00
N PHE A 241 -16.08 -24.19 4.37
CA PHE A 241 -14.61 -24.05 4.35
C PHE A 241 -14.21 -22.70 3.73
N GLN A 242 -14.84 -22.31 2.62
CA GLN A 242 -14.60 -21.00 1.99
C GLN A 242 -15.01 -19.84 2.91
N GLY A 243 -16.10 -19.98 3.67
CA GLY A 243 -16.51 -19.02 4.69
C GLY A 243 -15.46 -18.83 5.78
N ARG A 244 -14.83 -19.92 6.24
CA ARG A 244 -13.69 -19.86 7.18
C ARG A 244 -12.47 -19.16 6.57
N VAL A 245 -12.09 -19.47 5.32
CA VAL A 245 -10.97 -18.82 4.64
C VAL A 245 -11.25 -17.32 4.46
N ARG A 246 -12.47 -16.94 4.09
CA ARG A 246 -12.90 -15.55 3.94
C ARG A 246 -12.84 -14.77 5.26
N ALA A 247 -13.37 -15.35 6.34
CA ALA A 247 -13.29 -14.74 7.66
C ALA A 247 -11.84 -14.59 8.11
N MET A 248 -11.00 -15.61 7.89
CA MET A 248 -9.58 -15.56 8.21
C MET A 248 -8.84 -14.49 7.40
N CYS A 249 -9.17 -14.35 6.12
CA CYS A 249 -8.60 -13.32 5.24
C CYS A 249 -8.80 -11.92 5.82
N LEU A 250 -10.04 -11.55 6.13
CA LEU A 250 -10.38 -10.24 6.71
C LEU A 250 -9.78 -10.05 8.10
N TYR A 251 -9.88 -11.07 8.96
CA TYR A 251 -9.32 -11.02 10.31
C TYR A 251 -7.81 -10.80 10.28
N SER A 252 -7.11 -11.46 9.35
CA SER A 252 -5.66 -11.33 9.21
C SER A 252 -5.26 -9.90 8.79
N LEU A 253 -5.93 -9.30 7.79
CA LEU A 253 -5.62 -7.91 7.43
C LEU A 253 -5.97 -6.93 8.56
N ALA A 254 -7.13 -7.10 9.21
CA ALA A 254 -7.53 -6.27 10.35
C ALA A 254 -6.53 -6.38 11.52
N SER A 255 -6.01 -7.58 11.77
CA SER A 255 -5.00 -7.81 12.81
C SER A 255 -3.65 -7.20 12.45
N TRP A 256 -3.22 -7.29 11.18
CA TRP A 256 -2.04 -6.59 10.69
C TRP A 256 -2.16 -5.08 10.91
N ILE A 257 -3.28 -4.47 10.48
CA ILE A 257 -3.56 -3.04 10.70
C ILE A 257 -3.50 -2.70 12.20
N ARG A 258 -4.13 -3.51 13.05
CA ARG A 258 -4.15 -3.29 14.50
C ARG A 258 -2.75 -3.31 15.11
N VAL A 259 -1.87 -4.23 14.70
CA VAL A 259 -0.48 -4.27 15.19
C VAL A 259 0.22 -2.95 14.85
N LEU A 260 0.10 -2.48 13.60
CA LEU A 260 0.72 -1.22 13.18
C LEU A 260 0.13 0.01 13.85
N ASP A 261 -1.17 -0.03 14.16
CA ASP A 261 -1.88 1.08 14.79
C ASP A 261 -1.46 1.30 16.25
N LEU A 262 -1.11 0.21 16.94
CA LEU A 262 -0.73 0.22 18.35
C LEU A 262 0.77 0.40 18.57
N ALA A 263 1.60 0.09 17.56
CA ALA A 263 3.04 0.18 17.65
C ALA A 263 3.59 1.59 17.30
N GLY A 264 4.83 1.86 17.74
CA GLY A 264 5.56 3.08 17.39
C GLY A 264 6.12 3.07 15.95
N GLY A 265 6.98 4.05 15.64
CA GLY A 265 7.65 4.14 14.32
C GLY A 265 8.58 2.96 14.00
N TRP A 266 9.05 2.26 15.04
CA TRP A 266 9.87 1.07 14.96
C TRP A 266 9.23 -0.04 15.78
N LEU A 267 9.10 -1.20 15.16
CA LEU A 267 8.47 -2.38 15.70
C LEU A 267 9.48 -3.18 16.53
N THR A 268 9.01 -3.77 17.62
CA THR A 268 9.69 -4.85 18.34
C THR A 268 9.73 -6.12 17.49
N ASN A 269 10.59 -7.09 17.87
CA ASN A 269 10.66 -8.36 17.14
C ASN A 269 9.30 -9.08 17.13
N ASP A 270 8.60 -9.08 18.27
CA ASP A 270 7.31 -9.76 18.43
C ASP A 270 6.21 -9.09 17.58
N GLU A 271 6.23 -7.75 17.48
CA GLU A 271 5.32 -7.00 16.62
C GLU A 271 5.61 -7.27 15.14
N VAL A 272 6.88 -7.30 14.72
CA VAL A 272 7.26 -7.66 13.35
C VAL A 272 6.81 -9.07 13.01
N GLU A 273 7.06 -10.05 13.88
CA GLU A 273 6.66 -11.44 13.67
C GLU A 273 5.14 -11.55 13.56
N SER A 274 4.41 -10.93 14.49
CA SER A 274 2.95 -10.91 14.51
C SER A 274 2.39 -10.27 13.23
N ALA A 275 2.89 -9.09 12.85
CA ALA A 275 2.45 -8.41 11.64
C ALA A 275 2.77 -9.24 10.39
N CYS A 276 4.00 -9.76 10.24
CA CYS A 276 4.38 -10.58 9.10
C CYS A 276 3.52 -11.85 8.99
N LYS A 277 3.25 -12.52 10.12
CA LYS A 277 2.37 -13.69 10.18
C LYS A 277 0.98 -13.36 9.66
N PHE A 278 0.36 -12.30 10.17
CA PHE A 278 -0.96 -11.87 9.72
C PHE A 278 -0.97 -11.42 8.24
N GLY A 279 0.05 -10.68 7.81
CA GLY A 279 0.16 -10.24 6.41
C GLY A 279 0.29 -11.40 5.43
N VAL A 280 1.15 -12.38 5.72
CA VAL A 280 1.31 -13.59 4.90
C VAL A 280 0.03 -14.43 4.92
N GLN A 281 -0.60 -14.60 6.07
CA GLN A 281 -1.85 -15.34 6.20
C GLN A 281 -2.97 -14.69 5.37
N PHE A 282 -3.08 -13.36 5.40
CA PHE A 282 -3.98 -12.60 4.55
C PHE A 282 -3.74 -12.88 3.06
N LEU A 283 -2.49 -12.75 2.59
CA LEU A 283 -2.13 -12.97 1.19
C LEU A 283 -2.50 -14.38 0.71
N LEU A 284 -2.17 -15.40 1.50
CA LEU A 284 -2.46 -16.80 1.17
C LEU A 284 -3.97 -17.09 1.15
N CYS A 285 -4.73 -16.54 2.10
CA CYS A 285 -6.19 -16.68 2.10
C CYS A 285 -6.81 -16.01 0.87
N TYR A 286 -6.34 -14.81 0.51
CA TYR A 286 -6.85 -14.09 -0.65
C TYR A 286 -6.51 -14.80 -1.96
N GLN A 287 -5.27 -15.30 -2.11
CA GLN A 287 -4.85 -16.11 -3.26
C GLN A 287 -5.72 -17.35 -3.42
N TYR A 288 -6.04 -18.05 -2.32
CA TYR A 288 -6.95 -19.19 -2.36
C TYR A 288 -8.34 -18.79 -2.86
N LEU A 289 -8.92 -17.70 -2.32
CA LEU A 289 -10.25 -17.21 -2.71
C LEU A 289 -10.29 -16.79 -4.18
N ALA A 290 -9.23 -16.12 -4.67
CA ALA A 290 -9.07 -15.77 -6.09
C ALA A 290 -8.99 -17.01 -6.98
N GLY A 291 -8.20 -18.01 -6.60
CA GLY A 291 -8.12 -19.29 -7.31
C GLY A 291 -9.47 -20.02 -7.38
N ALA A 292 -10.18 -20.11 -6.25
CA ALA A 292 -11.50 -20.72 -6.19
C ALA A 292 -12.54 -19.96 -7.02
N SER A 293 -12.51 -18.62 -6.99
CA SER A 293 -13.37 -17.75 -7.82
C SER A 293 -13.14 -17.99 -9.31
N LEU A 294 -11.87 -18.10 -9.72
CA LEU A 294 -11.49 -18.38 -11.10
C LEU A 294 -11.95 -19.79 -11.55
N GLN A 295 -11.74 -20.81 -10.72
CA GLN A 295 -12.18 -22.18 -11.00
C GLN A 295 -13.70 -22.28 -11.15
N ALA A 296 -14.45 -21.56 -10.31
CA ALA A 296 -15.91 -21.48 -10.39
C ALA A 296 -16.42 -20.56 -11.51
N LYS A 297 -15.51 -19.91 -12.26
CA LYS A 297 -15.83 -18.94 -13.33
C LYS A 297 -16.74 -17.80 -12.85
N VAL A 298 -16.53 -17.33 -11.63
CA VAL A 298 -17.24 -16.18 -11.05
C VAL A 298 -16.27 -15.03 -10.84
N CYS A 299 -16.71 -13.81 -11.12
CA CYS A 299 -15.96 -12.59 -10.79
C CYS A 299 -16.26 -12.18 -9.34
N LEU A 300 -15.59 -12.81 -8.37
CA LEU A 300 -15.69 -12.45 -6.95
C LEU A 300 -14.38 -11.95 -6.37
N TYR A 301 -13.24 -12.53 -6.75
CA TYR A 301 -11.93 -12.14 -6.22
C TYR A 301 -10.94 -12.00 -7.37
N LYS A 302 -10.19 -10.89 -7.41
CA LYS A 302 -9.09 -10.67 -8.36
C LYS A 302 -7.83 -10.28 -7.60
N ILE A 303 -6.69 -10.81 -8.03
CA ILE A 303 -5.39 -10.33 -7.56
C ILE A 303 -4.99 -9.14 -8.44
N ILE A 304 -4.59 -8.04 -7.81
CA ILE A 304 -4.02 -6.85 -8.46
C ILE A 304 -2.56 -6.67 -8.01
N THR A 305 -1.78 -5.89 -8.75
CA THR A 305 -0.35 -5.66 -8.48
C THR A 305 -0.07 -5.11 -7.08
N LYS A 306 -0.98 -4.33 -6.49
CA LYS A 306 -0.84 -3.82 -5.11
C LYS A 306 -0.71 -4.92 -4.04
N PHE A 307 -1.23 -6.13 -4.29
CA PHE A 307 -0.99 -7.28 -3.39
C PHE A 307 0.48 -7.70 -3.36
N HIS A 308 1.19 -7.55 -4.49
CA HIS A 308 2.63 -7.82 -4.58
C HIS A 308 3.43 -6.76 -3.82
N TYR A 309 3.09 -5.48 -3.97
CA TYR A 309 3.67 -4.40 -3.17
C TYR A 309 3.44 -4.59 -1.67
N PHE A 310 2.24 -5.03 -1.25
CA PHE A 310 2.01 -5.42 0.15
C PHE A 310 2.96 -6.54 0.60
N CYS A 311 3.28 -7.51 -0.26
CA CYS A 311 4.27 -8.53 0.09
C CYS A 311 5.68 -7.93 0.29
N HIS A 312 6.07 -6.93 -0.51
CA HIS A 312 7.34 -6.20 -0.30
C HIS A 312 7.34 -5.40 0.99
N MET A 313 6.23 -4.77 1.38
CA MET A 313 6.09 -4.12 2.67
C MET A 313 6.40 -5.09 3.82
N LEU A 314 5.87 -6.33 3.78
CA LEU A 314 6.15 -7.33 4.82
C LEU A 314 7.64 -7.70 4.88
N ILE A 315 8.30 -7.84 3.72
CA ILE A 315 9.74 -8.11 3.64
C ILE A 315 10.52 -6.92 4.23
N TYR A 316 10.16 -5.70 3.85
CA TYR A 316 10.79 -4.48 4.33
C TYR A 316 10.65 -4.30 5.85
N MET A 317 9.46 -4.53 6.40
CA MET A 317 9.23 -4.54 7.84
C MET A 317 10.10 -5.58 8.54
N LYS A 318 10.19 -6.79 7.98
CA LYS A 318 11.00 -7.86 8.56
C LYS A 318 12.49 -7.52 8.62
N LEU A 319 13.00 -6.83 7.60
CA LEU A 319 14.41 -6.44 7.50
C LEU A 319 14.75 -5.22 8.35
N THR A 320 13.88 -4.20 8.34
CA THR A 320 14.20 -2.88 8.91
C THR A 320 13.55 -2.62 10.26
N LYS A 321 12.55 -3.44 10.63
CA LYS A 321 11.63 -3.21 11.76
C LYS A 321 10.88 -1.88 11.68
N ARG A 322 10.92 -1.17 10.54
CA ARG A 322 10.19 0.08 10.37
C ARG A 322 8.69 -0.21 10.27
N ASN A 323 7.89 0.59 10.97
CA ASN A 323 6.44 0.52 10.86
C ASN A 323 5.97 1.27 9.61
N VAL A 324 5.55 0.52 8.59
CA VAL A 324 5.11 1.06 7.29
C VAL A 324 3.86 1.94 7.36
N ARG A 325 3.12 1.94 8.49
CA ARG A 325 2.03 2.90 8.72
C ARG A 325 2.52 4.35 8.65
N PHE A 326 3.75 4.61 9.09
CA PHE A 326 4.34 5.95 9.05
C PHE A 326 4.88 6.32 7.67
N ASP A 327 4.86 5.40 6.71
CA ASP A 327 5.24 5.66 5.32
C ASP A 327 4.03 6.04 4.45
N ALA A 328 2.85 6.11 5.07
CA ALA A 328 1.61 6.47 4.42
C ALA A 328 1.51 7.97 4.06
N CYS A 329 0.99 8.29 2.87
CA CYS A 329 0.81 9.66 2.38
C CYS A 329 -0.52 10.31 2.81
N TRP A 330 -0.88 10.25 4.10
CA TRP A 330 -2.17 10.78 4.60
C TRP A 330 -2.28 12.31 4.52
N MET A 331 -1.21 13.02 4.89
CA MET A 331 -1.24 14.49 5.04
C MET A 331 -1.13 15.20 3.69
N GLU A 332 -0.51 14.54 2.72
CA GLU A 332 -0.29 15.05 1.38
C GLU A 332 -1.59 15.10 0.56
N GLU A 333 -2.58 14.26 0.88
CA GLU A 333 -3.92 14.30 0.25
C GLU A 333 -4.84 15.38 0.83
N ASP A 334 -4.64 15.82 2.08
CA ASP A 334 -5.47 16.87 2.72
C ASP A 334 -5.04 18.30 2.30
N LEU A 335 -3.87 18.45 1.66
CA LEU A 335 -3.30 19.73 1.23
C LEU A 335 -3.52 20.03 -0.27
N MET A 336 -4.18 19.14 -1.01
CA MET A 336 -4.67 19.36 -2.38
C MET A 336 -6.18 19.61 -2.37
#